data_AF-A0A7J3X7X4-F1
#
_entry.id   AF-A0A7J3X7X4-F1
#
_cell.length_a   1.000
_cell.length_b   1.000
_cell.length_c   1.000
_cell.angle_alpha   90.00
_cell.angle_beta   90.00
_cell.angle_gamma   90.00
#
_symmetry.space_group_name_H-M   'P 1'
#
loop_
_entity.id
_entity.type
_entity.pdbx_description
1 polymer ?
#
loop_
_entity_poly.entity_id
_entity_poly.type
_entity_poly.pdbx_seq_one_letter_code
_entity_poly.pdbx_strand_id
1 'polypeptide(L)'
;VPSPTGGYTHIGDTVIYLAALLFGPSVSVAVGVLGSLAADLLAGYPRWYVSIMAHGVQGYIAGLGRGKRLRAQAMLLVAAGLVMSFTYFAVNVYIKGVALATASLIRDIFGQSLISWILSLLLIKPLEKNPMIQRAASVV
;
A
#
# COMPACT_ATOMS: atom_id res chain seq x y z
N VAL A 1 11.00 -2.04 7.35
CA VAL A 1 11.45 -2.22 8.76
C VAL A 1 11.34 -3.69 9.14
N PRO A 2 12.40 -4.38 9.59
CA PRO A 2 12.35 -5.81 9.92
C PRO A 2 11.22 -6.17 10.90
N SER A 3 10.56 -7.32 10.68
CA SER A 3 9.44 -7.80 11.49
C SER A 3 9.90 -8.84 12.51
N PRO A 4 9.45 -8.77 13.78
CA PRO A 4 9.72 -9.79 14.80
C PRO A 4 9.12 -11.18 14.49
N THR A 5 8.22 -11.26 13.51
CA THR A 5 7.49 -12.49 13.13
C THR A 5 7.95 -13.08 11.79
N GLY A 6 9.15 -12.68 11.35
CA GLY A 6 9.69 -12.98 10.03
C GLY A 6 9.15 -12.04 8.94
N GLY A 7 10.03 -11.53 8.07
CA GLY A 7 9.72 -10.56 7.02
C GLY A 7 10.01 -9.11 7.42
N TYR A 8 9.39 -8.14 6.75
CA TYR A 8 9.56 -6.72 7.04
C TYR A 8 8.28 -5.90 6.72
N THR A 9 8.22 -4.66 7.20
CA THR A 9 7.12 -3.69 7.01
C THR A 9 7.43 -2.79 5.82
N HIS A 10 6.49 -2.67 4.87
CA HIS A 10 6.52 -1.69 3.78
C HIS A 10 5.93 -0.36 4.24
N ILE A 11 6.78 0.57 4.70
CA ILE A 11 6.35 1.95 4.97
C ILE A 11 6.06 2.72 3.65
N GLY A 12 6.47 2.14 2.51
CA GLY A 12 6.23 2.65 1.17
C GLY A 12 4.76 2.67 0.73
N ASP A 13 3.84 2.05 1.48
CA ASP A 13 2.40 2.05 1.16
C ASP A 13 1.83 3.47 1.07
N THR A 14 2.40 4.42 1.82
CA THR A 14 2.06 5.84 1.72
C THR A 14 2.28 6.37 0.30
N VAL A 15 3.38 5.96 -0.35
CA VAL A 15 3.70 6.36 -1.72
C VAL A 15 2.71 5.74 -2.71
N ILE A 16 2.30 4.49 -2.50
CA ILE A 16 1.27 3.82 -3.31
C ILE A 16 -0.05 4.57 -3.22
N TYR A 17 -0.49 4.92 -2.00
CA TYR A 17 -1.72 5.68 -1.77
C TYR A 17 -1.67 7.10 -2.33
N LEU A 18 -0.55 7.81 -2.18
CA LEU A 18 -0.39 9.13 -2.77
C LEU A 18 -0.39 9.06 -4.30
N ALA A 19 0.31 8.09 -4.90
CA ALA A 19 0.27 7.87 -6.34
C ALA A 19 -1.15 7.53 -6.82
N ALA A 20 -1.89 6.75 -6.05
CA ALA A 20 -3.29 6.40 -6.34
C ALA A 20 -4.20 7.64 -6.36
N LEU A 21 -4.12 8.49 -5.34
CA LEU A 21 -5.00 9.64 -5.23
C LEU A 21 -4.62 10.76 -6.22
N LEU A 22 -3.33 10.92 -6.52
CA LEU A 22 -2.82 11.95 -7.43
C LEU A 22 -2.91 11.55 -8.91
N PHE A 23 -2.54 10.32 -9.24
CA PHE A 23 -2.34 9.85 -10.62
C PHE A 23 -3.27 8.70 -11.02
N GLY A 24 -3.99 8.09 -10.08
CA GLY A 24 -5.05 7.13 -10.37
C GLY A 24 -4.56 5.67 -10.45
N PRO A 25 -5.46 4.73 -10.77
CA PRO A 25 -5.22 3.29 -10.63
C PRO A 25 -4.04 2.76 -11.44
N SER A 26 -3.90 3.18 -12.71
CA SER A 26 -2.86 2.63 -13.59
C SER A 26 -1.45 2.92 -13.06
N VAL A 27 -1.23 4.16 -12.57
CA VAL A 27 0.06 4.56 -12.01
C VAL A 27 0.30 3.91 -10.66
N SER A 28 -0.69 3.89 -9.77
CA SER A 28 -0.52 3.29 -8.44
C SER A 28 -0.31 1.78 -8.48
N VAL A 29 -0.92 1.08 -9.44
CA VAL A 29 -0.63 -0.34 -9.69
C VAL A 29 0.84 -0.51 -10.08
N ALA A 30 1.33 0.28 -11.04
CA ALA A 30 2.74 0.22 -11.44
C ALA A 30 3.68 0.54 -10.27
N VAL A 31 3.39 1.58 -9.49
CA VAL A 31 4.15 1.96 -8.29
C VAL A 31 4.13 0.84 -7.25
N GLY A 32 2.97 0.22 -7.00
CA GLY A 32 2.81 -0.89 -6.06
C GLY A 32 3.60 -2.11 -6.48
N VAL A 33 3.49 -2.52 -7.75
CA VAL A 33 4.19 -3.70 -8.29
C VAL A 33 5.69 -3.48 -8.35
N LEU A 34 6.15 -2.42 -9.00
CA LEU A 34 7.58 -2.16 -9.21
C LEU A 34 8.27 -1.79 -7.90
N GLY A 35 7.61 -0.98 -7.07
CA GLY A 35 8.14 -0.56 -5.78
C GLY A 35 8.28 -1.72 -4.80
N SER A 36 7.25 -2.58 -4.69
CA SER A 36 7.32 -3.75 -3.80
C SER A 36 8.32 -4.79 -4.28
N LEU A 37 8.38 -5.07 -5.59
CA LEU A 37 9.37 -5.98 -6.17
C LEU A 37 10.80 -5.48 -5.90
N ALA A 38 11.07 -4.20 -6.15
CA ALA A 38 12.38 -3.62 -5.89
C ALA A 38 12.73 -3.69 -4.39
N ALA A 39 11.78 -3.37 -3.50
CA ALA A 39 11.98 -3.47 -2.07
C ALA A 39 12.30 -4.91 -1.63
N ASP A 40 11.60 -5.90 -2.17
CA ASP A 40 11.81 -7.30 -1.83
C ASP A 40 13.16 -7.83 -2.33
N LEU A 41 13.56 -7.49 -3.54
CA LEU A 41 14.86 -7.88 -4.09
C LEU A 41 16.00 -7.28 -3.26
N LEU A 42 15.90 -6.01 -2.88
CA LEU A 42 16.89 -5.34 -2.03
C LEU A 42 16.91 -5.88 -0.60
N ALA A 43 15.74 -6.25 -0.06
CA ALA A 43 15.63 -6.85 1.28
C ALA A 43 15.96 -8.35 1.31
N GLY A 44 16.25 -8.97 0.16
CA GLY A 44 16.50 -10.41 0.06
C GLY A 44 15.26 -11.27 0.37
N TYR A 45 14.06 -10.73 0.18
CA TYR A 45 12.82 -11.42 0.50
C TYR A 45 12.40 -12.38 -0.63
N PRO A 46 12.35 -13.70 -0.39
CA PRO A 46 12.20 -14.69 -1.46
C PRO A 46 10.77 -14.83 -2.01
N ARG A 47 9.81 -14.06 -1.48
CA ARG A 47 8.37 -14.19 -1.77
C ARG A 47 7.79 -12.92 -2.38
N TRP A 48 8.55 -12.30 -3.26
CA TRP A 48 8.18 -11.07 -3.96
C TRP A 48 6.91 -11.18 -4.80
N TYR A 49 6.56 -12.40 -5.25
CA TYR A 49 5.32 -12.65 -5.99
C TYR A 49 4.05 -12.35 -5.16
N VAL A 50 4.11 -12.51 -3.83
CA VAL A 50 3.00 -12.16 -2.93
C VAL A 50 2.85 -10.65 -2.85
N SER A 51 3.97 -9.95 -2.69
CA SER A 51 4.02 -8.50 -2.57
C SER A 51 3.55 -7.81 -3.84
N ILE A 52 3.94 -8.31 -5.02
CA ILE A 52 3.45 -7.82 -6.31
C ILE A 52 1.92 -7.83 -6.36
N MET A 53 1.32 -8.97 -6.00
CA MET A 53 -0.14 -9.11 -6.03
C MET A 53 -0.80 -8.24 -4.95
N ALA A 54 -0.31 -8.29 -3.72
CA ALA A 54 -0.86 -7.55 -2.59
C ALA A 54 -0.83 -6.04 -2.85
N HIS A 55 0.32 -5.50 -3.25
CA HIS A 55 0.50 -4.07 -3.49
C HIS A 55 -0.07 -3.59 -4.82
N GLY A 56 -0.08 -4.44 -5.86
CA GLY A 56 -0.77 -4.13 -7.11
C GLY A 56 -2.27 -3.94 -6.90
N VAL A 57 -2.93 -4.87 -6.22
CA VAL A 57 -4.37 -4.78 -5.92
C VAL A 57 -4.66 -3.63 -4.94
N GLN A 58 -3.81 -3.41 -3.94
CA GLN A 58 -3.88 -2.26 -3.04
C GLN A 58 -3.85 -0.93 -3.83
N GLY A 59 -2.89 -0.79 -4.74
CA GLY A 59 -2.75 0.37 -5.60
C GLY A 59 -3.99 0.59 -6.47
N TYR A 60 -4.54 -0.47 -7.06
CA TYR A 60 -5.76 -0.39 -7.87
C TYR A 60 -6.95 0.13 -7.05
N ILE A 61 -7.25 -0.51 -5.91
CA ILE A 61 -8.39 -0.14 -5.05
C ILE A 61 -8.25 1.30 -4.56
N ALA A 62 -7.07 1.69 -4.07
CA ALA A 62 -6.82 3.06 -3.62
C ALA A 62 -6.96 4.07 -4.77
N GLY A 63 -6.53 3.69 -5.98
CA GLY A 63 -6.56 4.54 -7.17
C GLY A 63 -7.97 4.91 -7.61
N LEU A 64 -8.97 4.06 -7.32
CA LEU A 64 -10.38 4.38 -7.53
C LEU A 64 -10.83 5.62 -6.73
N GLY A 65 -10.03 6.08 -5.77
CA GLY A 65 -10.28 7.29 -4.98
C GLY A 65 -9.95 8.60 -5.69
N ARG A 66 -9.22 8.59 -6.82
CA ARG A 66 -8.85 9.81 -7.56
C ARG A 66 -10.10 10.62 -7.91
N GLY A 67 -10.10 11.92 -7.58
CA GLY A 67 -11.21 12.83 -7.83
C GLY A 67 -12.47 12.63 -6.98
N LYS A 68 -12.50 11.66 -6.06
CA LYS A 68 -13.63 11.47 -5.13
C LYS A 68 -13.50 12.36 -3.90
N ARG A 69 -14.62 12.52 -3.17
CA ARG A 69 -14.64 13.22 -1.88
C ARG A 69 -13.71 12.52 -0.87
N LEU A 70 -13.12 13.30 0.04
CA LEU A 70 -12.18 12.81 1.06
C LEU A 70 -12.70 11.59 1.87
N ARG A 71 -14.01 11.54 2.18
CA ARG A 71 -14.61 10.39 2.87
C ARG A 71 -14.53 9.10 2.05
N ALA A 72 -14.80 9.18 0.74
CA ALA A 72 -14.72 8.04 -0.16
C ALA A 72 -13.27 7.62 -0.41
N GLN A 73 -12.34 8.58 -0.53
CA GLN A 73 -10.91 8.30 -0.56
C GLN A 73 -10.49 7.53 0.69
N ALA A 74 -10.82 8.05 1.87
CA ALA A 74 -10.49 7.42 3.14
C ALA A 74 -11.00 5.97 3.24
N MET A 75 -12.25 5.71 2.83
CA MET A 75 -12.82 4.35 2.80
C MET A 75 -12.09 3.42 1.83
N LEU A 76 -11.73 3.91 0.63
CA LEU A 76 -11.01 3.11 -0.36
C LEU A 76 -9.59 2.76 0.09
N LEU A 77 -8.89 3.69 0.76
CA LEU A 77 -7.57 3.41 1.30
C LEU A 77 -7.62 2.38 2.43
N VAL A 78 -8.66 2.42 3.29
CA VAL A 78 -8.88 1.37 4.30
C VAL A 78 -9.12 0.02 3.63
N ALA A 79 -10.00 -0.03 2.63
CA ALA A 79 -10.26 -1.26 1.88
C ALA A 79 -8.98 -1.80 1.22
N ALA A 80 -8.18 -0.93 0.60
CA ALA A 80 -6.90 -1.29 -0.02
C ALA A 80 -5.91 -1.89 0.99
N GLY A 81 -5.75 -1.26 2.16
CA GLY A 81 -4.87 -1.75 3.23
C GLY A 81 -5.31 -3.07 3.83
N LEU A 82 -6.63 -3.28 3.97
CA LEU A 82 -7.19 -4.55 4.42
C LEU A 82 -6.92 -5.66 3.38
N VAL A 83 -7.16 -5.41 2.10
CA VAL A 83 -6.89 -6.40 1.04
C VAL A 83 -5.41 -6.79 1.02
N MET A 84 -4.51 -5.82 1.14
CA MET A 84 -3.07 -6.10 1.26
C MET A 84 -2.77 -6.96 2.49
N SER A 85 -3.24 -6.56 3.67
CA SER A 85 -2.98 -7.25 4.94
C SER A 85 -3.52 -8.68 4.95
N PHE A 86 -4.72 -8.90 4.42
CA PHE A 86 -5.32 -10.24 4.32
C PHE A 86 -4.63 -11.13 3.28
N THR A 87 -4.08 -10.54 2.21
CA THR A 87 -3.27 -11.28 1.24
C THR A 87 -2.02 -11.87 1.91
N TYR A 88 -1.30 -11.07 2.70
CA TYR A 88 -0.17 -11.56 3.49
C TYR A 88 -0.60 -12.56 4.56
N PHE A 89 -1.72 -12.32 5.24
CA PHE A 89 -2.24 -13.25 6.26
C PHE A 89 -2.50 -14.65 5.68
N ALA A 90 -3.19 -14.75 4.55
CA ALA A 90 -3.50 -16.04 3.92
C ALA A 90 -2.23 -16.86 3.64
N VAL A 91 -1.19 -16.22 3.09
CA VAL A 91 0.10 -16.86 2.84
C VAL A 91 0.83 -17.19 4.14
N ASN A 92 0.79 -16.28 5.11
CA ASN A 92 1.43 -16.45 6.41
C ASN A 92 0.83 -17.61 7.22
N VAL A 93 -0.48 -17.86 7.13
CA VAL A 93 -1.12 -19.02 7.79
C VAL A 93 -0.48 -20.32 7.32
N TYR A 94 -0.24 -20.46 6.02
CA TYR A 94 0.41 -21.65 5.45
C TYR A 94 1.88 -21.79 5.86
N ILE A 95 2.61 -20.67 5.94
CA ILE A 95 4.07 -20.68 6.17
C ILE A 95 4.44 -20.84 7.65
N LYS A 96 3.77 -20.10 8.55
CA LYS A 96 4.19 -19.96 9.95
C LYS A 96 3.07 -20.31 10.96
N GLY A 97 1.94 -20.81 10.47
CA GLY A 97 0.81 -21.19 11.29
C GLY A 97 -0.05 -20.01 11.75
N VAL A 98 -1.26 -20.32 12.22
CA VAL A 98 -2.32 -19.34 12.53
C VAL A 98 -1.87 -18.34 13.60
N ALA A 99 -1.20 -18.79 14.66
CA ALA A 99 -0.81 -17.90 15.77
C ALA A 99 0.12 -16.76 15.33
N LEU A 100 1.21 -17.09 14.62
CA LEU A 100 2.15 -16.09 14.11
C LEU A 100 1.57 -15.29 12.94
N ALA A 101 0.72 -15.91 12.11
CA ALA A 101 0.03 -15.19 11.05
C ALA A 101 -0.90 -14.10 11.59
N THR A 102 -1.65 -14.39 12.66
CA THR A 102 -2.54 -13.40 13.31
C THR A 102 -1.74 -12.24 13.90
N ALA A 103 -0.61 -12.52 14.55
CA ALA A 103 0.27 -11.47 15.04
C ALA A 103 0.80 -10.57 13.90
N SER A 104 1.17 -11.17 12.76
CA SER A 104 1.56 -10.40 11.57
C SER A 104 0.41 -9.59 10.99
N LEU A 105 -0.81 -10.14 10.93
CA LEU A 105 -1.99 -9.41 10.45
C LEU A 105 -2.28 -8.17 11.29
N ILE A 106 -2.19 -8.28 12.63
CA ILE A 106 -2.35 -7.14 13.53
C ILE A 106 -1.30 -6.07 13.22
N ARG A 107 -0.03 -6.46 13.03
CA ARG A 107 1.03 -5.55 12.63
C ARG A 107 0.75 -4.92 11.26
N ASP A 108 0.28 -5.68 10.27
CA ASP A 108 0.04 -5.19 8.91
C ASP A 108 -1.10 -4.17 8.88
N ILE A 109 -2.15 -4.40 9.68
CA ILE A 109 -3.28 -3.46 9.81
C ILE A 109 -2.85 -2.20 10.56
N PHE A 110 -2.33 -2.34 11.79
CA PHE A 110 -2.13 -1.21 12.69
C PHE A 110 -0.76 -0.54 12.55
N GLY A 111 0.29 -1.33 12.31
CA GLY A 111 1.67 -0.85 12.21
C GLY A 111 2.09 -0.44 10.80
N GLN A 112 1.39 -0.88 9.76
CA GLN A 112 1.70 -0.54 8.37
C GLN A 112 0.56 0.25 7.73
N SER A 113 -0.58 -0.42 7.49
CA SER A 113 -1.68 0.12 6.70
C SER A 113 -2.28 1.38 7.32
N LEU A 114 -2.52 1.37 8.64
CA LEU A 114 -3.09 2.50 9.36
C LEU A 114 -2.18 3.72 9.33
N ILE A 115 -0.87 3.52 9.55
CA ILE A 115 0.11 4.62 9.54
C ILE A 115 0.17 5.23 8.13
N SER A 116 0.29 4.39 7.10
CA SER A 116 0.34 4.87 5.72
C SER A 116 -0.95 5.56 5.28
N TRP A 117 -2.11 5.08 5.75
CA TRP A 117 -3.38 5.76 5.53
C TRP A 117 -3.41 7.16 6.12
N ILE A 118 -3.03 7.31 7.40
CA ILE A 118 -2.98 8.61 8.08
C ILE A 118 -2.03 9.57 7.36
N LEU A 119 -0.81 9.11 7.05
CA LEU A 119 0.19 9.93 6.34
C LEU A 119 -0.31 10.37 4.97
N SER A 120 -0.98 9.49 4.23
CA SER A 120 -1.51 9.81 2.91
C SER A 120 -2.59 10.87 2.97
N LEU A 121 -3.53 10.78 3.92
CA LEU A 121 -4.59 11.77 4.10
C LEU A 121 -4.06 13.12 4.59
N LEU A 122 -2.98 13.13 5.37
CA LEU A 122 -2.31 14.35 5.81
C LEU A 122 -1.63 15.07 4.63
N LEU A 123 -0.98 14.29 3.76
CA LEU A 123 -0.15 14.82 2.68
C LEU A 123 -0.92 15.12 1.39
N ILE A 124 -2.06 14.46 1.14
CA ILE A 124 -2.75 14.57 -0.15
C ILE A 124 -3.17 16.01 -0.49
N LYS A 125 -3.75 16.76 0.46
CA LYS A 125 -4.21 18.14 0.21
C LYS A 125 -3.07 19.12 -0.09
N PRO A 126 -1.96 19.13 0.68
CA PRO A 126 -0.77 19.91 0.29
C PRO A 126 -0.24 19.55 -1.09
N LEU A 127 -0.20 18.26 -1.43
CA LEU A 127 0.37 17.78 -2.69
C LEU A 127 -0.53 18.09 -3.90
N GLU A 128 -1.85 17.98 -3.77
CA GLU A 128 -2.82 18.38 -4.80
C GLU A 128 -2.71 19.86 -5.18
N LYS A 129 -2.26 20.71 -4.25
CA LYS A 129 -2.06 22.15 -4.49
C LYS A 129 -0.70 22.48 -5.12
N ASN A 130 0.20 21.51 -5.21
CA ASN A 130 1.54 21.76 -5.74
C ASN A 130 1.50 21.89 -7.28
N PRO A 131 1.97 23.00 -7.87
CA PRO A 131 1.91 23.23 -9.32
C PRO A 131 2.65 22.16 -10.14
N MET A 132 3.75 21.60 -9.62
CA MET A 132 4.49 20.53 -10.31
C MET A 132 3.68 19.24 -10.37
N ILE A 133 2.99 18.90 -9.27
CA ILE A 133 2.16 17.69 -9.21
C ILE A 133 0.94 17.84 -10.10
N GLN A 134 0.31 19.02 -10.13
CA GLN A 134 -0.81 19.29 -11.05
C GLN A 134 -0.40 19.15 -12.51
N ARG A 135 0.78 19.68 -12.88
CA ARG A 135 1.34 19.49 -14.22
C ARG A 135 1.56 18.01 -14.52
N ALA A 136 2.21 17.27 -13.63
CA ALA A 136 2.43 15.83 -13.81
C ALA A 136 1.11 15.06 -13.96
N ALA A 137 0.11 15.35 -13.11
CA ALA A 137 -1.20 14.70 -13.13
C ALA A 137 -2.04 15.05 -14.37
N SER A 138 -1.73 16.14 -15.07
CA SER A 138 -2.42 16.53 -16.32
C SER A 138 -1.96 15.73 -17.55
N VAL A 139 -0.80 15.07 -17.47
CA VAL A 139 -0.22 14.28 -18.56
C VAL A 139 -0.52 12.78 -18.41
N VAL A 140 -1.21 12.40 -17.32
CA VAL A 140 -1.53 11.01 -16.96
C VAL A 140 -3.02 10.81 -16.69
#